data_AF-A0A6U5H3E8-F1
#
_entry.id   AF-A0A6U5H3E8-F1
#
_cell.length_a   1.000
_cell.length_b   1.000
_cell.length_c   1.000
_cell.angle_alpha   90.00
_cell.angle_beta   90.00
_cell.angle_gamma   90.00
#
_symmetry.space_group_name_H-M   'P 1'
#
loop_
_entity.id
_entity.type
_entity.pdbx_description
1 polymer ?
#
loop_
_entity_poly.entity_id
_entity_poly.type
_entity_poly.pdbx_seq_one_letter_code
_entity_poly.pdbx_strand_id
1 'polypeptide(L)'
;GLQLGRLSTFVGGGRATVRLCLAALTLGYFAVAGGAALLGSAAFGGRLALSLFLGVTLVMSLAQFPLATTITAESTALVAAPLKGTLVGCEHALFAGAGMLAPPAGVWLLHNAGIVGLGAVSALVYAALTSAWLGAATASSELAGDGKRPAHVDGESASLLAAKQQSADDGASALDENSALAPNCVKRTGAKAGLC
;
A
#
# COMPACT_ATOMS: atom_id res chain seq x y z
N GLY A 1 -17.46 8.72 -2.49
CA GLY A 1 -16.31 7.94 -2.00
C GLY A 1 -16.81 6.61 -1.46
N LEU A 2 -16.18 5.49 -1.83
CA LEU A 2 -16.52 4.20 -1.25
C LEU A 2 -16.38 4.25 0.28
N GLN A 3 -17.31 3.63 1.02
CA GLN A 3 -17.31 3.57 2.49
C GLN A 3 -16.22 2.63 3.05
N LEU A 4 -15.00 2.69 2.51
CA LEU A 4 -13.85 1.89 2.96
C LEU A 4 -13.52 2.14 4.44
N GLY A 5 -13.75 3.36 4.93
CA GLY A 5 -13.56 3.69 6.35
C GLY A 5 -14.52 2.95 7.28
N ARG A 6 -15.73 2.58 6.82
CA ARG A 6 -16.65 1.76 7.61
C ARG A 6 -16.29 0.28 7.56
N LEU A 7 -15.81 -0.19 6.41
CA LEU A 7 -15.34 -1.57 6.27
C LEU A 7 -14.08 -1.82 7.13
N SER A 8 -13.13 -0.88 7.13
CA SER A 8 -11.91 -1.02 7.92
C SER A 8 -12.18 -0.95 9.42
N THR A 9 -13.11 -0.08 9.87
CA THR A 9 -13.53 -0.04 11.28
C THR A 9 -14.27 -1.30 11.70
N PHE A 10 -15.09 -1.88 10.82
CA PHE A 10 -15.75 -3.18 11.08
C PHE A 10 -14.76 -4.35 11.20
N VAL A 11 -13.69 -4.35 10.39
CA VAL A 11 -12.67 -5.42 10.38
C VAL A 11 -11.67 -5.30 11.54
N GLY A 12 -11.68 -4.22 12.32
CA GLY A 12 -10.77 -4.01 13.45
C GLY A 12 -9.54 -3.16 13.11
N GLY A 13 -9.64 -2.29 12.11
CA GLY A 13 -8.64 -1.28 11.76
C GLY A 13 -7.78 -1.61 10.54
N GLY A 14 -6.82 -0.73 10.22
CA GLY A 14 -5.93 -0.85 9.07
C GLY A 14 -5.08 -2.13 9.12
N ARG A 15 -4.44 -2.41 10.27
CA ARG A 15 -3.59 -3.60 10.44
C ARG A 15 -4.34 -4.93 10.29
N ALA A 16 -5.58 -5.00 10.77
CA ALA A 16 -6.43 -6.18 10.62
C ALA A 16 -6.85 -6.37 9.15
N THR A 17 -7.19 -5.27 8.47
CA THR A 17 -7.52 -5.27 7.04
C THR A 17 -6.36 -5.79 6.20
N VAL A 18 -5.13 -5.32 6.45
CA VAL A 18 -3.92 -5.80 5.75
C VAL A 18 -3.71 -7.30 5.96
N ARG A 19 -3.83 -7.79 7.21
CA ARG A 19 -3.70 -9.23 7.52
C ARG A 19 -4.73 -10.07 6.78
N LEU A 20 -6.00 -9.64 6.76
CA LEU A 20 -7.07 -10.35 6.08
C LEU A 20 -6.83 -10.39 4.57
N CYS A 21 -6.43 -9.28 3.96
CA CYS A 21 -6.15 -9.21 2.53
C CYS A 21 -4.96 -10.08 2.13
N LEU A 22 -3.86 -10.03 2.91
CA LEU A 22 -2.70 -10.88 2.68
C LEU A 22 -3.06 -12.37 2.79
N ALA A 23 -3.80 -12.77 3.84
CA ALA A 23 -4.25 -14.14 4.00
C ALA A 23 -5.16 -14.59 2.85
N ALA A 24 -6.09 -13.74 2.40
CA ALA A 24 -6.97 -14.03 1.27
C ALA A 24 -6.19 -14.21 -0.04
N LEU A 25 -5.16 -13.38 -0.28
CA LEU A 25 -4.30 -13.50 -1.46
C LEU A 25 -3.46 -14.79 -1.41
N THR A 26 -2.85 -15.10 -0.27
CA THR A 26 -2.08 -16.34 -0.08
C THR A 26 -2.96 -17.57 -0.31
N LEU A 27 -4.12 -17.65 0.36
CA LEU A 27 -5.06 -18.76 0.20
C LEU A 27 -5.61 -18.85 -1.23
N GLY A 28 -5.90 -17.71 -1.86
CA GLY A 28 -6.36 -17.66 -3.25
C GLY A 28 -5.35 -18.25 -4.22
N TYR A 29 -4.07 -17.86 -4.14
CA TYR A 29 -3.03 -18.43 -4.99
C TYR A 29 -2.77 -19.92 -4.71
N PHE A 30 -2.84 -20.36 -3.45
CA PHE A 30 -2.80 -21.80 -3.13
C PHE A 30 -3.98 -22.55 -3.73
N ALA A 31 -5.19 -21.98 -3.69
CA ALA A 31 -6.38 -22.58 -4.29
C ALA A 31 -6.26 -22.65 -5.82
N VAL A 32 -5.66 -21.64 -6.47
CA VAL A 32 -5.36 -21.69 -7.92
C VAL A 32 -4.34 -22.78 -8.24
N ALA A 33 -3.24 -22.87 -7.49
CA ALA A 33 -2.20 -23.87 -7.72
C ALA A 33 -2.72 -25.30 -7.49
N GLY A 34 -3.38 -25.53 -6.36
CA GLY A 34 -3.97 -26.83 -6.01
C GLY A 34 -5.14 -27.20 -6.93
N GLY A 35 -6.00 -26.24 -7.26
CA GLY A 35 -7.09 -26.43 -8.21
C GLY A 35 -6.57 -26.79 -9.60
N ALA A 36 -5.56 -26.09 -10.11
CA ALA A 36 -4.96 -26.42 -11.40
C ALA A 36 -4.29 -27.81 -11.40
N ALA A 37 -3.64 -28.20 -10.30
CA ALA A 37 -3.04 -29.53 -10.17
C ALA A 37 -4.10 -30.66 -10.11
N LEU A 38 -5.22 -30.42 -9.42
CA LEU A 38 -6.31 -31.41 -9.25
C LEU A 38 -7.25 -31.48 -10.46
N LEU A 39 -7.57 -30.35 -11.10
CA LEU A 39 -8.47 -30.31 -12.27
C LEU A 39 -7.75 -30.62 -13.58
N GLY A 40 -6.41 -30.58 -13.60
CA GLY A 40 -5.61 -31.00 -14.76
C GLY A 40 -5.78 -32.48 -15.11
N SER A 41 -6.26 -33.32 -14.18
CA SER A 41 -6.57 -34.72 -14.43
C SER A 41 -8.00 -34.91 -14.95
N ALA A 42 -8.26 -34.50 -16.20
CA ALA A 42 -9.32 -34.89 -17.16
C ALA A 42 -10.80 -35.11 -16.74
N ALA A 43 -11.17 -35.11 -15.46
CA ALA A 43 -12.47 -35.53 -14.96
C ALA A 43 -13.44 -34.36 -14.76
N PHE A 44 -12.94 -33.12 -14.66
CA PHE A 44 -13.76 -31.93 -14.45
C PHE A 44 -13.83 -31.10 -15.74
N GLY A 45 -15.05 -30.86 -16.24
CA GLY A 45 -15.27 -30.10 -17.47
C GLY A 45 -14.68 -28.68 -17.41
N GLY A 46 -14.12 -28.20 -18.54
CA GLY A 46 -13.41 -26.92 -18.62
C GLY A 46 -14.20 -25.69 -18.17
N ARG A 47 -15.54 -25.74 -18.19
CA ARG A 47 -16.40 -24.65 -17.70
C ARG A 47 -16.29 -24.45 -16.19
N LEU A 48 -16.23 -25.53 -15.40
CA LEU A 48 -16.11 -25.44 -13.95
C LEU A 48 -14.75 -24.87 -13.56
N ALA A 49 -13.67 -25.36 -14.18
CA ALA A 49 -12.31 -24.87 -13.98
C ALA A 49 -12.20 -23.37 -14.26
N LEU A 50 -12.77 -22.91 -15.38
CA LEU A 50 -12.79 -21.49 -15.74
C LEU A 50 -13.59 -20.66 -14.73
N SER A 51 -14.76 -21.13 -14.29
CA SER A 51 -15.59 -20.41 -13.33
C SER A 51 -14.91 -20.26 -11.95
N LEU A 52 -14.23 -21.30 -11.48
CA LEU A 52 -13.46 -21.26 -10.24
C LEU A 52 -12.27 -20.31 -10.36
N PHE A 53 -11.53 -20.39 -11.47
CA PHE A 53 -10.42 -19.49 -11.73
C PHE A 53 -10.85 -18.02 -11.76
N LEU A 54 -11.93 -17.70 -12.47
CA LEU A 54 -12.49 -16.35 -12.51
C LEU A 54 -12.97 -15.88 -11.14
N GLY A 55 -13.68 -16.73 -10.39
CA GLY A 55 -14.17 -16.42 -9.06
C GLY A 55 -13.04 -16.10 -8.08
N VAL A 56 -11.99 -16.93 -8.06
CA VAL A 56 -10.82 -16.73 -7.19
C VAL A 56 -10.07 -15.46 -7.59
N THR A 57 -9.83 -15.25 -8.90
CA THR A 57 -9.15 -14.05 -9.40
C THR A 57 -9.91 -12.77 -9.07
N LEU A 58 -11.25 -12.81 -9.13
CA LEU A 58 -12.10 -11.69 -8.74
C LEU A 58 -11.96 -11.36 -7.25
N VAL A 59 -12.05 -12.36 -6.37
CA VAL A 59 -11.89 -12.18 -4.93
C VAL A 59 -10.52 -11.60 -4.59
N MET A 60 -9.47 -12.10 -5.24
CA MET A 60 -8.11 -11.60 -5.05
C MET A 60 -7.96 -10.15 -5.53
N SER A 61 -8.55 -9.81 -6.68
CA SER A 61 -8.57 -8.43 -7.19
C SER A 61 -9.27 -7.48 -6.21
N LEU A 62 -10.37 -7.94 -5.60
CA LEU A 62 -11.09 -7.19 -4.57
C LEU A 62 -10.29 -7.01 -3.27
N ALA A 63 -9.41 -7.96 -2.93
CA ALA A 63 -8.53 -7.86 -1.77
C ALA A 63 -7.30 -6.98 -2.03
N GLN A 64 -6.82 -6.91 -3.27
CA GLN A 64 -5.61 -6.18 -3.63
C GLN A 64 -5.77 -4.66 -3.54
N PHE A 65 -6.93 -4.14 -3.93
CA PHE A 65 -7.22 -2.71 -3.84
C PHE A 65 -7.19 -2.13 -2.41
N PRO A 66 -7.94 -2.68 -1.43
CA PRO A 66 -7.90 -2.20 -0.04
C PRO A 66 -6.53 -2.44 0.61
N LEU A 67 -5.81 -3.50 0.23
CA LEU A 67 -4.45 -3.75 0.71
C LEU A 67 -3.50 -2.62 0.31
N ALA A 68 -3.44 -2.28 -0.99
CA ALA A 68 -2.54 -1.24 -1.50
C ALA A 68 -2.87 0.14 -0.89
N THR A 69 -4.15 0.50 -0.87
CA THR A 69 -4.59 1.79 -0.31
C THR A 69 -4.33 1.90 1.19
N THR A 70 -4.50 0.82 1.96
CA THR A 70 -4.21 0.83 3.40
C THR A 70 -2.71 0.94 3.67
N ILE A 71 -1.88 0.24 2.90
CA ILE A 71 -0.41 0.33 3.05
C ILE A 71 0.07 1.76 2.77
N THR A 72 -0.36 2.38 1.67
CA THR A 72 0.01 3.77 1.34
C THR A 72 -0.51 4.77 2.39
N ALA A 73 -1.70 4.53 2.95
CA ALA A 73 -2.24 5.39 4.01
C ALA A 73 -1.39 5.30 5.29
N GLU A 74 -1.01 4.09 5.70
CA GLU A 74 -0.17 3.85 6.88
C GLU A 74 1.26 4.40 6.67
N SER A 75 1.88 4.17 5.50
CA SER A 75 3.23 4.69 5.20
C SER A 75 3.26 6.22 5.21
N THR A 76 2.27 6.86 4.60
CA THR A 76 2.17 8.32 4.55
C THR A 76 1.89 8.94 5.91
N ALA A 77 1.21 8.21 6.81
CA ALA A 77 0.96 8.68 8.18
C ALA A 77 2.24 8.70 9.04
N LEU A 78 3.23 7.85 8.75
CA LEU A 78 4.49 7.76 9.49
C LEU A 78 5.51 8.84 9.11
N VAL A 79 5.30 9.55 8.00
CA VAL A 79 6.26 10.51 7.44
C VAL A 79 5.83 11.96 7.69
N ALA A 80 6.79 12.82 8.06
CA ALA A 80 6.57 14.23 8.29
C ALA A 80 6.01 14.94 7.04
N ALA A 81 5.15 15.93 7.24
CA ALA A 81 4.46 16.68 6.16
C ALA A 81 5.34 17.10 4.96
N PRO A 82 6.55 17.67 5.14
CA PRO A 82 7.38 18.10 4.00
C PRO A 82 7.93 16.95 3.16
N LEU A 83 7.99 15.72 3.68
CA LEU A 83 8.57 14.55 3.01
C LEU A 83 7.52 13.64 2.35
N LYS A 84 6.23 13.89 2.57
CA LYS A 84 5.14 13.06 2.04
C LYS A 84 5.15 13.00 0.51
N GLY A 85 5.45 14.12 -0.15
CA GLY A 85 5.54 14.17 -1.62
C GLY A 85 6.63 13.25 -2.18
N THR A 86 7.80 13.25 -1.56
CA THR A 86 8.92 12.37 -1.94
C THR A 86 8.58 10.90 -1.69
N LEU A 87 7.98 10.58 -0.54
CA LEU A 87 7.56 9.22 -0.22
C LEU A 87 6.59 8.67 -1.28
N VAL A 88 5.54 9.43 -1.60
CA VAL A 88 4.54 9.04 -2.61
C VAL A 88 5.18 8.89 -3.99
N GLY A 89 6.12 9.77 -4.35
CA GLY A 89 6.90 9.64 -5.59
C GLY A 89 7.70 8.34 -5.66
N CYS A 90 8.36 7.96 -4.56
CA CYS A 90 9.09 6.69 -4.46
C CYS A 90 8.15 5.47 -4.55
N GLU A 91 7.00 5.50 -3.87
CA GLU A 91 5.99 4.43 -3.95
C GLU A 91 5.51 4.21 -5.40
N HIS A 92 5.17 5.30 -6.10
CA HIS A 92 4.75 5.21 -7.50
C HIS A 92 5.87 4.71 -8.42
N ALA A 93 7.13 5.13 -8.20
CA ALA A 93 8.26 4.64 -8.97
C ALA A 93 8.46 3.12 -8.78
N LEU A 94 8.33 2.63 -7.55
CA LEU A 94 8.37 1.19 -7.25
C LEU A 94 7.22 0.43 -7.90
N PHE A 95 5.99 0.97 -7.84
CA PHE A 95 4.83 0.34 -8.49
C PHE A 95 4.96 0.34 -10.01
N ALA A 96 5.48 1.40 -10.62
CA ALA A 96 5.78 1.43 -12.04
C ALA A 96 6.84 0.39 -12.42
N GLY A 97 7.93 0.30 -11.65
CA GLY A 97 8.96 -0.72 -11.85
C GLY A 97 8.41 -2.14 -11.74
N ALA A 98 7.59 -2.42 -10.72
CA ALA A 98 6.90 -3.69 -10.59
C ALA A 98 5.96 -3.97 -11.78
N GLY A 99 5.22 -2.96 -12.24
CA GLY A 99 4.35 -3.06 -13.42
C GLY A 99 5.12 -3.31 -14.73
N MET A 100 6.38 -2.90 -14.84
CA MET A 100 7.24 -3.19 -15.99
C MET A 100 7.82 -4.61 -15.94
N LEU A 101 8.21 -5.09 -14.75
CA LEU A 101 8.90 -6.38 -14.59
C LEU A 101 7.95 -7.57 -14.41
N ALA A 102 6.79 -7.36 -13.78
CA ALA A 102 5.87 -8.44 -13.45
C ALA A 102 5.25 -9.13 -14.69
N PRO A 103 4.80 -8.42 -15.75
CA PRO A 103 4.25 -9.08 -16.94
C PRO A 103 5.23 -10.01 -17.66
N PRO A 104 6.46 -9.60 -18.04
CA PRO A 104 7.39 -10.50 -18.70
C PRO A 104 7.82 -11.67 -17.82
N ALA A 105 8.05 -11.43 -16.52
CA ALA A 105 8.35 -12.51 -15.57
C ALA A 105 7.19 -13.51 -15.43
N GLY A 106 5.95 -13.01 -15.38
CA GLY A 106 4.73 -13.83 -15.33
C GLY A 106 4.53 -14.66 -16.59
N VAL A 107 4.74 -14.09 -17.78
CA VAL A 107 4.66 -14.83 -19.05
C VAL A 107 5.74 -15.90 -19.13
N TRP A 108 6.98 -15.57 -18.77
CA TRP A 108 8.07 -16.54 -18.73
C TRP A 108 7.77 -17.70 -17.78
N LEU A 109 7.28 -17.38 -16.58
CA LEU A 109 6.94 -18.40 -15.58
C LEU A 109 5.76 -19.26 -16.02
N LEU A 110 4.73 -18.65 -16.63
CA LEU A 110 3.59 -19.37 -17.18
C LEU A 110 4.00 -20.34 -18.30
N HIS A 111 4.93 -19.94 -19.17
CA HIS A 111 5.41 -20.78 -20.27
C HIS A 111 6.23 -21.97 -19.77
N ASN A 112 7.08 -21.77 -18.74
CA ASN A 112 7.98 -22.82 -18.24
C ASN A 112 7.34 -23.74 -17.18
N ALA A 113 6.49 -23.20 -16.32
CA ALA A 113 5.95 -23.92 -15.16
C ALA A 113 4.41 -24.04 -15.16
N GLY A 114 3.74 -23.50 -16.18
CA GLY A 114 2.29 -23.52 -16.30
C GLY A 114 1.58 -22.72 -15.20
N ILE A 115 0.26 -22.89 -15.13
CA ILE A 115 -0.60 -22.22 -14.15
C ILE A 115 -0.28 -22.69 -12.72
N VAL A 116 0.07 -23.97 -12.55
CA VAL A 116 0.43 -24.54 -11.24
C VAL A 116 1.68 -23.85 -10.69
N GLY A 117 2.75 -23.73 -11.49
CA GLY A 117 3.97 -23.05 -11.08
C GLY A 117 3.76 -21.56 -10.82
N LEU A 118 3.02 -20.87 -11.70
CA LEU A 118 2.68 -19.46 -11.51
C LEU A 118 1.91 -19.21 -10.19
N GLY A 119 0.92 -20.06 -9.91
CA GLY A 119 0.15 -20.01 -8.67
C GLY A 119 1.01 -20.30 -7.44
N ALA A 120 1.87 -21.32 -7.50
CA ALA A 120 2.75 -21.70 -6.39
C ALA A 120 3.78 -20.61 -6.04
N VAL A 121 4.44 -20.02 -7.04
CA VAL A 121 5.39 -18.93 -6.82
C VAL A 121 4.68 -17.70 -6.25
N SER A 122 3.50 -17.37 -6.78
CA SER A 122 2.70 -16.25 -6.28
C SER A 122 2.23 -16.48 -4.84
N ALA A 123 1.78 -17.70 -4.52
CA ALA A 123 1.42 -18.10 -3.16
C ALA A 123 2.61 -17.95 -2.20
N LEU A 124 3.81 -18.35 -2.62
CA LEU A 124 5.03 -18.24 -1.83
C LEU A 124 5.39 -16.76 -1.57
N VAL A 125 5.31 -15.90 -2.58
CA VAL A 125 5.55 -14.45 -2.43
C VAL A 125 4.60 -13.85 -1.39
N TYR A 126 3.28 -14.11 -1.50
CA TYR A 126 2.31 -13.59 -0.54
C TYR A 126 2.44 -14.23 0.84
N ALA A 127 2.82 -15.51 0.94
CA ALA A 127 3.13 -16.16 2.21
C ALA A 127 4.33 -15.50 2.90
N ALA A 128 5.39 -15.18 2.15
CA ALA A 128 6.56 -14.46 2.67
C ALA A 128 6.22 -13.03 3.12
N LEU A 129 5.37 -12.32 2.37
CA LEU A 129 4.87 -11.01 2.79
C LEU A 129 4.01 -11.12 4.06
N THR A 130 3.19 -12.15 4.16
CA THR A 130 2.36 -12.41 5.35
C THR A 130 3.23 -12.69 6.57
N SER A 131 4.25 -13.55 6.44
CA SER A 131 5.16 -13.89 7.54
C SER A 131 5.98 -12.67 7.96
N ALA A 132 6.50 -11.88 7.01
CA ALA A 132 7.19 -10.63 7.31
C ALA A 132 6.30 -9.62 8.04
N TRP A 133 5.04 -9.48 7.62
CA TRP A 133 4.06 -8.60 8.27
C TRP A 133 3.74 -9.04 9.70
N LEU A 134 3.60 -10.35 9.94
CA LEU A 134 3.36 -10.89 11.27
C LEU A 134 4.60 -10.75 12.17
N GLY A 135 5.81 -11.00 11.64
CA GLY A 135 7.06 -10.86 12.38
C GLY A 135 7.38 -9.40 12.76
N ALA A 136 7.07 -8.44 11.90
CA ALA A 136 7.22 -7.03 12.24
C ALA A 136 6.31 -6.60 13.42
N ALA A 137 5.14 -7.23 13.54
CA ALA A 137 4.21 -6.94 14.64
C ALA A 137 4.71 -7.48 15.99
N THR A 138 5.40 -8.63 16.00
CA THR A 138 5.97 -9.20 17.23
C THR A 138 7.17 -8.40 17.72
N ALA A 139 8.09 -8.03 16.81
CA ALA A 139 9.28 -7.23 17.15
C ALA A 139 8.92 -5.87 17.77
N SER A 140 7.88 -5.22 17.24
CA SER A 140 7.38 -3.94 17.78
C SER A 140 6.85 -4.06 19.21
N SER A 141 6.32 -5.24 19.58
CA SER A 141 5.75 -5.49 20.91
C SER A 141 6.83 -5.74 21.96
N GLU A 142 7.94 -6.38 21.58
CA GLU A 142 9.10 -6.60 22.45
C GLU A 142 9.80 -5.28 22.80
N LEU A 143 10.02 -4.42 21.81
CA LEU A 143 10.58 -3.06 22.02
C LEU A 143 9.70 -2.20 22.93
N ALA A 144 8.38 -2.39 22.92
CA ALA A 144 7.47 -1.69 23.82
C ALA A 144 7.43 -2.28 25.23
N GLY A 145 7.67 -3.59 25.37
CA GLY A 145 7.67 -4.32 26.65
C GLY A 145 8.94 -4.12 27.48
N ASP A 146 10.10 -3.94 26.83
CA ASP A 146 11.38 -3.72 27.51
C ASP A 146 11.62 -2.23 27.87
N GLY A 147 10.63 -1.38 27.60
CA GLY A 147 10.53 0.00 28.07
C GLY A 147 10.30 0.06 29.58
N LYS A 148 11.27 -0.40 30.37
CA LYS A 148 11.50 0.06 31.73
C LYS A 148 11.65 1.58 31.63
N ARG A 149 10.54 2.31 31.82
CA ARG A 149 10.51 3.78 31.76
C ARG A 149 11.73 4.31 32.49
N PRO A 150 12.69 4.98 31.82
CA PRO A 150 13.64 5.79 32.56
C PRO A 150 12.78 6.75 33.37
N ALA A 151 12.84 6.59 34.68
CA ALA A 151 12.18 7.48 35.60
C ALA A 151 12.60 8.90 35.25
N HIS A 152 11.62 9.75 34.96
CA HIS A 152 11.70 11.17 35.24
C HIS A 152 12.96 11.86 34.67
N VAL A 153 12.98 12.11 33.36
CA VAL A 153 13.78 13.24 32.86
C VAL A 153 12.91 14.47 33.06
N ASP A 154 13.24 15.20 34.12
CA ASP A 154 12.60 16.43 34.59
C ASP A 154 12.34 17.42 33.44
N GLY A 155 11.19 18.10 33.52
CA GLY A 155 10.62 19.00 32.51
C GLY A 155 11.40 20.30 32.23
N GLU A 156 12.73 20.29 32.32
CA GLU A 156 13.59 21.46 32.10
C GLU A 156 13.95 21.67 30.62
N SER A 157 13.91 20.62 29.79
CA SER A 157 14.24 20.73 28.35
C SER A 157 13.07 21.21 27.48
N ALA A 158 11.82 21.06 27.94
CA ALA A 158 10.64 21.47 27.18
C ALA A 158 10.41 22.99 27.22
N SER A 159 10.76 23.65 28.33
CA SER A 159 10.69 25.11 28.47
C SER A 159 11.76 25.82 27.64
N LEU A 160 12.95 25.23 27.52
CA LEU A 160 14.07 25.78 26.73
C LEU A 160 13.80 25.71 25.21
N LEU A 161 13.09 24.69 24.73
CA LEU A 161 12.67 24.58 23.33
C LEU A 161 11.50 25.52 22.99
N ALA A 162 10.51 25.67 23.88
CA ALA A 162 9.43 26.63 23.69
C ALA A 162 9.93 28.09 23.63
N ALA A 163 10.92 28.45 24.46
CA ALA A 163 11.52 29.78 24.45
C ALA A 163 12.28 30.09 23.13
N LYS A 164 12.89 29.08 22.50
CA LYS A 164 13.60 29.27 21.23
C LYS A 164 12.66 29.44 20.03
N GLN A 165 11.48 28.82 20.08
CA GLN A 165 10.53 28.85 18.98
C GLN A 165 9.81 30.21 18.88
N GLN A 166 9.56 30.86 20.01
CA GLN A 166 8.95 32.19 20.05
C GLN A 166 9.88 33.29 19.49
N SER A 167 11.21 33.14 19.60
CA SER A 167 12.16 34.09 19.02
C SER A 167 12.30 33.98 17.49
N ALA A 168 11.85 32.89 16.86
CA ALA A 168 11.97 32.71 15.41
C ALA A 168 10.77 33.29 14.64
N ASP A 169 9.57 33.28 15.23
CA ASP A 169 8.35 33.83 14.59
C ASP A 169 8.36 35.37 14.54
N ASP A 170 8.98 36.04 15.51
CA ASP A 170 9.10 37.51 15.49
C ASP A 170 10.01 38.03 14.34
N GLY A 171 10.90 37.19 13.80
CA GLY A 171 11.78 37.54 12.68
C GLY A 171 11.17 37.35 11.29
N ALA A 172 10.18 36.45 11.15
CA ALA A 172 9.55 36.16 9.85
C ALA A 172 8.43 37.15 9.49
N SER A 173 7.85 37.82 10.49
CA SER A 173 6.74 38.78 10.33
C SER A 173 7.15 40.08 9.64
N ALA A 174 8.46 40.38 9.52
CA ALA A 174 8.96 41.65 8.99
C ALA A 174 9.28 41.64 7.48
N LEU A 175 9.14 40.50 6.78
CA LEU A 175 9.54 40.37 5.37
C LEU A 175 8.39 40.18 4.37
N ASP A 176 7.12 40.08 4.81
CA ASP A 176 5.99 39.73 3.92
C ASP A 176 5.06 40.91 3.56
N GLU A 177 5.43 42.16 3.88
CA GLU A 177 4.61 43.34 3.56
C GLU A 177 4.98 44.01 2.22
N ASN A 178 5.72 43.34 1.32
CA ASN A 178 6.19 43.98 0.07
C ASN A 178 6.00 43.17 -1.23
N SER A 179 5.22 42.08 -1.24
CA SER A 179 4.94 41.29 -2.46
C SER A 179 3.51 41.45 -3.01
N ALA A 180 2.89 42.61 -2.77
CA ALA A 180 1.67 43.03 -3.44
C ALA A 180 1.99 43.76 -4.76
N LEU A 181 2.35 43.03 -5.83
CA LEU A 181 2.19 43.50 -7.20
C LEU A 181 1.85 42.32 -8.14
N ALA A 182 0.62 42.35 -8.64
CA ALA A 182 -0.02 41.38 -9.55
C ALA A 182 0.54 41.47 -11.00
N PRO A 183 -0.15 41.02 -12.08
CA PRO A 183 -1.08 39.89 -12.33
C PRO A 183 -0.62 39.06 -13.57
N ASN A 184 -1.24 37.90 -13.86
CA ASN A 184 -1.63 37.60 -15.26
C ASN A 184 -2.64 36.45 -15.38
N CYS A 185 -3.84 36.85 -15.80
CA CYS A 185 -4.95 36.02 -16.20
C CYS A 185 -4.72 35.57 -17.66
N VAL A 186 -4.31 34.33 -17.89
CA VAL A 186 -4.29 33.74 -19.24
C VAL A 186 -5.54 32.87 -19.41
N LYS A 187 -6.58 33.48 -19.99
CA LYS A 187 -7.69 32.78 -20.64
C LYS A 187 -7.13 31.96 -21.80
N ARG A 188 -7.16 30.63 -21.71
CA ARG A 188 -6.95 29.75 -22.87
C ARG A 188 -8.32 29.28 -23.38
N THR A 189 -8.87 30.06 -24.30
CA THR A 189 -10.01 29.69 -25.13
C THR A 189 -9.64 28.54 -26.06
N GLY A 190 -10.63 27.69 -26.35
CA GLY A 190 -10.46 26.36 -26.93
C GLY A 190 -10.09 26.29 -28.40
N ALA A 191 -9.80 25.07 -28.83
CA ALA A 191 -9.75 24.65 -30.21
C ALA A 191 -10.52 23.33 -30.35
N LYS A 192 -11.63 23.40 -31.10
CA LYS A 192 -12.35 22.26 -31.67
C LYS A 192 -11.50 21.68 -32.80
N ALA A 193 -11.30 20.37 -32.80
CA ALA A 193 -11.08 19.54 -33.98
C ALA A 193 -11.83 18.23 -33.68
N GLY A 194 -12.82 17.77 -34.45
CA GLY A 194 -12.96 17.83 -35.89
C GLY A 194 -12.46 16.50 -36.45
N LEU A 195 -13.28 15.44 -36.40
CA LEU A 195 -13.11 14.24 -37.20
C LEU A 195 -14.48 13.82 -37.74
N CYS A 196 -14.65 14.05 -39.05
CA CYS A 196 -15.31 13.11 -39.94
C CYS A 196 -14.28 12.05 -40.34
#